data_AF-F8NQT5-F1
#
_entry.id   AF-F8NQT5-F1
#
_cell.length_a   1.000
_cell.length_b   1.000
_cell.length_c   1.000
_cell.angle_alpha   90.00
_cell.angle_beta   90.00
_cell.angle_gamma   90.00
#
_symmetry.space_group_name_H-M   'P 1'
#
loop_
_entity.id
_entity.type
_entity.pdbx_description
1 polymer ?
#
loop_
_entity_poly.entity_id
_entity_poly.type
_entity_poly.pdbx_seq_one_letter_code
_entity_poly.pdbx_strand_id
1 'polypeptide(L)'
;MSPDDHSDFLLSCRYGDIDDINAFIAHFDALALLLPLLPPALLSAQNASGSTPLHWASLNAHLPIAKALVAHSPGPGVDLIDIKNHAGRSPLGEAEMAGWEEGASWFVEVMNLGEGKGAEGASADEVADADDDAPIHLEIQDADGHIANLTIHDPPLPPS
;
A
#
# COMPACT_ATOMS: atom_id res chain seq x y z
N MET A 1 -20.69 6.60 -10.36
CA MET A 1 -21.74 6.88 -11.35
C MET A 1 -21.93 5.68 -12.25
N SER A 2 -23.17 5.26 -12.42
CA SER A 2 -23.59 4.29 -13.43
C SER A 2 -23.41 4.86 -14.86
N PRO A 3 -23.39 4.03 -15.91
CA PRO A 3 -23.43 4.52 -17.30
C PRO A 3 -24.65 5.40 -17.60
N ASP A 4 -25.76 5.17 -16.91
CA ASP A 4 -26.98 5.97 -17.03
C ASP A 4 -26.77 7.36 -16.41
N ASP A 5 -26.11 7.46 -15.25
CA ASP A 5 -25.78 8.75 -14.61
C ASP A 5 -24.89 9.64 -15.51
N HIS A 6 -23.99 9.02 -16.30
CA HIS A 6 -23.14 9.77 -17.24
C HIS A 6 -23.96 10.35 -18.39
N SER A 7 -24.94 9.58 -18.89
CA SER A 7 -25.82 10.02 -19.97
C SER A 7 -26.71 11.17 -19.51
N ASP A 8 -27.23 11.09 -18.30
CA ASP A 8 -28.06 12.14 -17.69
C ASP A 8 -27.25 13.42 -17.43
N PHE A 9 -26.04 13.31 -16.89
CA PHE A 9 -25.15 14.47 -16.72
C PHE A 9 -24.85 15.17 -18.05
N LEU A 10 -24.52 14.42 -19.10
CA LEU A 10 -24.27 14.97 -20.44
C LEU A 10 -25.51 15.62 -21.05
N LEU A 11 -26.70 15.10 -20.74
CA LEU A 11 -27.97 15.67 -21.17
C LEU A 11 -28.22 17.02 -20.48
N SER A 12 -27.98 17.11 -19.17
CA SER A 12 -28.05 18.38 -18.43
C SER A 12 -27.03 19.40 -18.97
N CYS A 13 -25.81 18.98 -19.32
CA CYS A 13 -24.83 19.84 -20.00
C CYS A 13 -25.33 20.34 -21.38
N ARG A 14 -25.98 19.46 -22.17
CA ARG A 14 -26.51 19.82 -23.49
C ARG A 14 -27.61 20.88 -23.41
N TYR A 15 -28.50 20.77 -22.43
CA TYR A 15 -29.63 21.69 -22.26
C TYR A 15 -29.33 22.88 -21.36
N GLY A 16 -28.15 22.91 -20.73
CA GLY A 16 -27.74 24.00 -19.84
C GLY A 16 -28.49 23.99 -18.51
N ASP A 17 -28.88 22.82 -18.02
CA ASP A 17 -29.53 22.68 -16.71
C ASP A 17 -28.48 22.75 -15.60
N ILE A 18 -28.19 23.98 -15.15
CA ILE A 18 -27.13 24.27 -14.19
C ILE A 18 -27.43 23.68 -12.82
N ASP A 19 -28.71 23.59 -12.42
CA ASP A 19 -29.10 23.07 -11.12
C ASP A 19 -28.84 21.56 -11.04
N ASP A 20 -29.21 20.81 -12.08
CA ASP A 20 -28.91 19.39 -12.18
C ASP A 20 -27.40 19.12 -12.28
N ILE A 21 -26.67 19.90 -13.08
CA ILE A 21 -25.20 19.81 -13.17
C ILE A 21 -24.57 20.01 -11.78
N ASN A 22 -25.02 21.01 -11.02
CA ASN A 22 -24.53 21.27 -9.67
C ASN A 22 -24.90 20.15 -8.70
N ALA A 23 -26.09 19.55 -8.82
CA ALA A 23 -26.51 18.42 -8.01
C ALA A 23 -25.62 17.18 -8.26
N PHE A 24 -25.30 16.89 -9.53
CA PHE A 24 -24.36 15.83 -9.89
C PHE A 24 -22.96 16.09 -9.33
N ILE A 25 -22.45 17.31 -9.44
CA ILE A 25 -21.13 17.69 -8.90
C ILE A 25 -21.12 17.65 -7.37
N ALA A 26 -22.20 18.01 -6.69
CA ALA A 26 -22.30 17.98 -5.23
C ALA A 26 -22.29 16.55 -4.67
N HIS A 27 -22.78 15.57 -5.42
CA HIS A 27 -22.68 14.15 -5.09
C HIS A 27 -21.35 13.50 -5.48
N PHE A 28 -20.47 14.23 -6.16
CA PHE A 28 -19.17 13.73 -6.58
C PHE A 28 -18.17 13.72 -5.44
N ASP A 29 -17.47 12.60 -5.28
CA ASP A 29 -16.33 12.53 -4.37
C ASP A 29 -15.15 13.29 -4.97
N ALA A 30 -14.97 14.54 -4.52
CA ALA A 30 -13.90 15.42 -4.97
C ALA A 30 -12.51 14.80 -4.79
N LEU A 31 -12.32 13.95 -3.77
CA LEU A 31 -11.05 13.28 -3.54
C LEU A 31 -10.79 12.20 -4.60
N ALA A 32 -11.83 11.48 -5.02
CA ALA A 32 -11.73 10.49 -6.09
C ALA A 32 -11.36 11.10 -7.45
N LEU A 33 -11.77 12.36 -7.70
CA LEU A 33 -11.37 13.11 -8.89
C LEU A 33 -9.97 13.72 -8.77
N LEU A 34 -9.62 14.24 -7.60
CA LEU A 34 -8.35 14.93 -7.39
C LEU A 34 -7.17 13.97 -7.35
N LEU A 35 -7.27 12.85 -6.61
CA LEU A 35 -6.13 11.96 -6.39
C LEU A 35 -5.44 11.50 -7.70
N PRO A 36 -6.15 11.03 -8.74
CA PRO A 36 -5.53 10.62 -10.01
C PRO A 36 -4.83 11.75 -10.78
N LEU A 37 -5.15 13.01 -10.47
CA LEU A 37 -4.56 14.19 -11.11
C LEU A 37 -3.33 14.72 -10.36
N LEU A 38 -3.10 14.27 -9.13
CA LEU A 38 -1.98 14.71 -8.32
C LEU A 38 -0.72 13.90 -8.63
N PRO A 39 0.47 14.53 -8.67
CA PRO A 39 1.72 13.78 -8.69
C PRO A 39 1.80 12.87 -7.47
N PRO A 40 2.12 11.56 -7.61
CA PRO A 40 2.17 10.62 -6.49
C PRO A 40 3.07 11.07 -5.33
N ALA A 41 4.17 11.75 -5.66
CA ALA A 41 5.12 12.30 -4.68
C ALA A 41 4.50 13.35 -3.75
N LEU A 42 3.39 13.97 -4.14
CA LEU A 42 2.69 14.96 -3.30
C LEU A 42 2.02 14.30 -2.08
N LEU A 43 1.65 13.01 -2.17
CA LEU A 43 1.01 12.29 -1.07
C LEU A 43 1.95 12.06 0.12
N SER A 44 3.26 11.96 -0.15
CA SER A 44 4.32 11.86 0.86
C SER A 44 5.02 13.20 1.14
N ALA A 45 4.63 14.29 0.47
CA ALA A 45 5.29 15.57 0.66
C ALA A 45 5.07 16.11 2.08
N GLN A 46 6.15 16.54 2.71
CA GLN A 46 6.14 17.07 4.07
C GLN A 46 6.12 18.61 4.04
N ASN A 47 5.27 19.20 4.87
CA ASN A 47 5.27 20.66 5.09
C ASN A 47 6.43 21.08 6.01
N ALA A 48 6.47 22.37 6.40
CA ALA A 48 7.52 22.91 7.28
C ALA A 48 7.60 22.24 8.68
N SER A 49 6.55 21.55 9.11
CA SER A 49 6.51 20.78 10.36
C SER A 49 6.85 19.31 10.16
N GLY A 50 7.19 18.88 8.95
CA GLY A 50 7.38 17.46 8.62
C GLY A 50 6.06 16.70 8.40
N SER A 51 4.90 17.36 8.43
CA SER A 51 3.61 16.68 8.32
C SER A 51 3.23 16.45 6.86
N THR A 52 2.85 15.21 6.55
CA THR A 52 2.22 14.81 5.27
C THR A 52 0.70 15.06 5.29
N PRO A 53 0.00 14.98 4.14
CA PRO A 53 -1.47 14.99 4.12
C PRO A 53 -2.11 13.97 5.06
N LEU A 54 -1.50 12.78 5.22
CA LEU A 54 -2.03 11.74 6.10
C LEU A 54 -1.96 12.14 7.59
N HIS A 55 -0.92 12.87 8.02
CA HIS A 55 -0.88 13.44 9.38
C HIS A 55 -2.05 14.38 9.65
N TRP A 56 -2.40 15.22 8.66
CA TRP A 56 -3.52 16.15 8.78
C TRP A 56 -4.87 15.43 8.77
N ALA A 57 -5.04 14.40 7.95
CA ALA A 57 -6.23 13.55 7.98
C ALA A 57 -6.38 12.88 9.36
N SER A 58 -5.27 12.42 9.95
CA SER A 58 -5.25 11.83 11.29
C SER A 58 -5.61 12.80 12.40
N LEU A 59 -4.94 13.96 12.43
CA LEU A 59 -5.16 14.97 13.46
C LEU A 59 -6.62 15.47 13.48
N ASN A 60 -7.31 15.45 12.32
CA ASN A 60 -8.67 15.94 12.16
C ASN A 60 -9.73 14.82 12.05
N ALA A 61 -9.37 13.57 12.35
CA ALA A 61 -10.28 12.42 12.37
C ALA A 61 -11.03 12.16 11.04
N HIS A 62 -10.33 12.26 9.91
CA HIS A 62 -10.92 12.06 8.58
C HIS A 62 -10.61 10.66 8.01
N LEU A 63 -11.30 9.63 8.52
CA LEU A 63 -11.10 8.24 8.07
C LEU A 63 -11.19 8.04 6.55
N PRO A 64 -12.20 8.59 5.85
CA PRO A 64 -12.33 8.36 4.41
C PRO A 64 -11.14 8.91 3.63
N ILE A 65 -10.62 10.06 4.03
CA ILE A 65 -9.44 10.67 3.43
C ILE A 65 -8.20 9.82 3.72
N ALA A 66 -8.02 9.38 4.96
CA ALA A 66 -6.89 8.52 5.35
C ALA A 66 -6.85 7.22 4.53
N LYS A 67 -8.01 6.55 4.40
CA LYS A 67 -8.17 5.34 3.58
C LYS A 67 -7.88 5.60 2.11
N ALA A 68 -8.43 6.67 1.55
CA ALA A 68 -8.23 7.02 0.14
C ALA A 68 -6.77 7.35 -0.18
N LEU A 69 -6.06 8.06 0.71
CA LEU A 69 -4.64 8.38 0.55
C LEU A 69 -3.77 7.11 0.53
N VAL A 70 -4.00 6.18 1.47
CA VAL A 70 -3.25 4.92 1.57
C VAL A 70 -3.60 3.97 0.43
N ALA A 71 -4.85 3.95 -0.04
CA ALA A 71 -5.28 3.09 -1.14
C ALA A 71 -4.92 3.62 -2.54
N HIS A 72 -4.46 4.87 -2.66
CA HIS A 72 -4.24 5.48 -3.96
C HIS A 72 -3.04 4.87 -4.69
N SER A 73 -3.25 4.50 -5.95
CA SER A 73 -2.22 4.00 -6.86
C SER A 73 -2.31 4.73 -8.21
N PRO A 74 -1.18 5.24 -8.76
CA PRO A 74 0.18 5.16 -8.21
C PRO A 74 0.36 6.09 -6.99
N GLY A 75 1.00 5.59 -5.93
CA GLY A 75 1.18 6.31 -4.67
C GLY A 75 2.10 5.57 -3.72
N PRO A 76 2.52 6.19 -2.60
CA PRO A 76 3.40 5.55 -1.62
C PRO A 76 2.68 4.44 -0.83
N GLY A 77 1.34 4.37 -0.92
CA GLY A 77 0.57 3.28 -0.34
C GLY A 77 0.69 3.23 1.19
N VAL A 78 0.93 2.04 1.70
CA VAL A 78 1.09 1.78 3.15
C VAL A 78 2.30 2.49 3.75
N ASP A 79 3.35 2.76 2.98
CA ASP A 79 4.56 3.44 3.47
C ASP A 79 4.26 4.85 4.04
N LEU A 80 3.12 5.44 3.66
CA LEU A 80 2.65 6.71 4.22
C LEU A 80 2.46 6.67 5.74
N ILE A 81 2.10 5.51 6.31
CA ILE A 81 1.79 5.38 7.74
C ILE A 81 3.03 5.45 8.63
N ASP A 82 4.22 5.27 8.06
CA ASP A 82 5.49 5.22 8.78
C ASP A 82 6.24 6.57 8.78
N ILE A 83 5.84 7.52 7.91
CA ILE A 83 6.49 8.83 7.81
C ILE A 83 6.27 9.59 9.12
N LYS A 84 7.36 10.05 9.74
CA LYS A 84 7.32 10.86 10.96
C LYS A 84 7.50 12.34 10.66
N ASN A 85 6.74 13.17 11.34
CA ASN A 85 6.92 14.62 11.31
C ASN A 85 8.07 15.09 12.23
N HIS A 86 8.34 16.41 12.27
CA HIS A 86 9.44 16.98 13.08
C HIS A 86 9.23 16.83 14.60
N ALA A 87 8.02 16.53 15.04
CA ALA A 87 7.74 16.18 16.43
C ALA A 87 7.94 14.68 16.72
N GLY A 88 8.40 13.90 15.72
CA GLY A 88 8.65 12.47 15.83
C GLY A 88 7.39 11.60 15.78
N ARG A 89 6.22 12.17 15.47
CA ARG A 89 4.95 11.44 15.40
C ARG A 89 4.67 10.95 13.99
N SER A 90 4.18 9.72 13.88
CA SER A 90 3.56 9.18 12.67
C SER A 90 2.09 9.64 12.57
N PRO A 91 1.38 9.36 11.46
CA PRO A 91 -0.07 9.56 11.38
C PRO A 91 -0.86 8.85 12.49
N LEU A 92 -0.43 7.66 12.93
CA LEU A 92 -1.03 7.02 14.11
C LEU A 92 -0.80 7.86 15.38
N GLY A 93 0.44 8.34 15.59
CA GLY A 93 0.74 9.19 16.75
C GLY A 93 -0.06 10.51 16.76
N GLU A 94 -0.37 11.10 15.60
CA GLU A 94 -1.29 12.24 15.52
C GLU A 94 -2.74 11.84 15.85
N ALA A 95 -3.20 10.67 15.40
CA ALA A 95 -4.53 10.16 15.74
C ALA A 95 -4.69 9.92 17.25
N GLU A 96 -3.69 9.32 17.90
CA GLU A 96 -3.67 9.09 19.34
C GLU A 96 -3.67 10.41 20.13
N MET A 97 -2.83 11.36 19.71
CA MET A 97 -2.78 12.70 20.33
C MET A 97 -4.11 13.45 20.20
N ALA A 98 -4.86 13.23 19.11
CA ALA A 98 -6.19 13.79 18.90
C ALA A 98 -7.30 13.02 19.63
N GLY A 99 -7.02 11.86 20.23
CA GLY A 99 -8.02 10.97 20.83
C GLY A 99 -8.92 10.29 19.79
N TRP A 100 -8.46 10.13 18.56
CA TRP A 100 -9.23 9.53 17.47
C TRP A 100 -9.07 8.00 17.45
N GLU A 101 -9.88 7.32 18.27
CA GLU A 101 -9.83 5.87 18.46
C GLU A 101 -10.09 5.07 17.17
N GLU A 102 -11.08 5.48 16.37
CA GLU A 102 -11.45 4.79 15.13
C GLU A 102 -10.28 4.76 14.13
N GLY A 103 -9.64 5.90 13.91
CA GLY A 103 -8.48 5.99 13.02
C GLY A 103 -7.27 5.28 13.57
N ALA A 104 -7.02 5.39 14.88
CA ALA A 104 -5.93 4.66 15.53
C ALA A 104 -6.08 3.14 15.34
N SER A 105 -7.29 2.61 15.56
CA SER A 105 -7.62 1.21 15.31
C SER A 105 -7.36 0.82 13.85
N TRP A 106 -7.80 1.65 12.90
CA TRP A 106 -7.56 1.41 11.49
C TRP A 106 -6.07 1.40 11.12
N PHE A 107 -5.25 2.32 11.66
CA PHE A 107 -3.80 2.30 11.42
C PHE A 107 -3.13 1.03 11.95
N VAL A 108 -3.55 0.55 13.14
CA VAL A 108 -3.08 -0.74 13.69
C VAL A 108 -3.46 -1.92 12.79
N GLU A 109 -4.68 -1.93 12.26
CA GLU A 109 -5.10 -2.93 11.28
C GLU A 109 -4.22 -2.89 10.02
N VAL A 110 -3.96 -1.70 9.45
CA VAL A 110 -3.12 -1.55 8.26
C VAL A 110 -1.68 -2.02 8.50
N MET A 111 -1.09 -1.72 9.66
CA MET A 111 0.26 -2.20 10.01
C MET A 111 0.32 -3.73 10.06
N ASN A 112 -0.65 -4.37 10.70
CA ASN A 112 -0.72 -5.84 10.77
C ASN A 112 -0.90 -6.51 9.40
N LEU A 113 -1.53 -5.82 8.46
CA LEU A 113 -1.68 -6.30 7.07
C LEU A 113 -0.40 -6.14 6.25
N GLY A 114 0.45 -5.16 6.59
CA GLY A 114 1.72 -4.86 5.89
C GLY A 114 2.88 -5.79 6.29
N GLU A 115 2.91 -6.26 7.54
CA GLU A 115 3.96 -7.16 8.05
C GLU A 115 3.91 -8.58 7.46
N GLY A 116 2.88 -8.91 6.68
CA GLY A 116 2.71 -10.17 5.95
C GLY A 116 3.16 -10.17 4.49
N LYS A 117 3.87 -9.13 4.00
CA LYS A 117 4.38 -9.06 2.62
C LYS A 117 5.89 -8.82 2.56
N GLY A 118 6.65 -9.73 3.16
CA GLY A 118 7.97 -10.12 2.66
C GLY A 118 7.82 -11.46 1.94
N ALA A 119 8.30 -11.54 0.70
CA ALA A 119 8.10 -12.63 -0.28
C ALA A 119 6.70 -12.59 -0.96
N GLU A 120 6.52 -12.70 -2.28
CA GLU A 120 7.35 -13.22 -3.35
C GLU A 120 7.10 -12.41 -4.62
N GLY A 121 8.18 -11.87 -5.20
CA GLY A 121 8.26 -11.74 -6.64
C GLY A 121 8.86 -13.04 -7.16
N ALA A 122 8.02 -14.03 -7.44
CA ALA A 122 8.35 -15.10 -8.36
C ALA A 122 7.06 -15.60 -8.99
N SER A 123 7.03 -15.41 -10.30
CA SER A 123 6.15 -15.96 -11.32
C SER A 123 5.41 -17.25 -10.94
N ALA A 124 4.14 -17.27 -11.35
CA ALA A 124 3.34 -18.45 -11.57
C ALA A 124 4.02 -19.47 -12.50
N ASP A 125 3.49 -20.69 -12.41
CA ASP A 125 3.75 -21.89 -13.20
C ASP A 125 4.95 -22.73 -12.76
N GLU A 126 4.69 -23.77 -11.95
CA GLU A 126 4.70 -25.16 -12.46
C GLU A 126 4.16 -26.16 -11.43
N VAL A 127 3.33 -27.08 -11.92
CA VAL A 127 2.82 -28.26 -11.22
C VAL A 127 3.79 -29.43 -11.44
N ALA A 128 4.27 -30.07 -10.38
CA ALA A 128 4.71 -31.48 -10.34
C ALA A 128 5.17 -31.79 -8.91
N ASP A 129 4.47 -32.65 -8.17
CA ASP A 129 4.69 -34.10 -8.06
C ASP A 129 6.01 -34.49 -7.38
N ALA A 130 5.88 -35.39 -6.41
CA ALA A 130 6.90 -35.79 -5.47
C ALA A 130 8.06 -36.53 -6.13
N ASP A 131 9.30 -36.11 -5.85
CA ASP A 131 10.46 -37.00 -5.68
C ASP A 131 11.62 -36.21 -5.02
N ASP A 132 12.04 -36.70 -3.85
CA ASP A 132 13.11 -36.18 -3.01
C ASP A 132 14.46 -36.76 -3.49
N ASP A 133 15.16 -36.05 -4.40
CA ASP A 133 16.53 -36.39 -4.79
C ASP A 133 17.31 -35.16 -5.34
N ALA A 134 17.19 -34.01 -4.67
CA ALA A 134 17.97 -32.82 -5.01
C ALA A 134 19.33 -32.83 -4.26
N PRO A 135 20.47 -32.64 -4.95
CA PRO A 135 21.79 -32.67 -4.32
C PRO A 135 21.97 -31.50 -3.36
N ILE A 136 22.38 -31.81 -2.13
CA ILE A 136 22.61 -30.81 -1.07
C ILE A 136 23.89 -30.03 -1.38
N HIS A 137 23.76 -28.71 -1.47
CA HIS A 137 24.87 -27.78 -1.68
C HIS A 137 25.25 -27.11 -0.35
N LEU A 138 26.51 -27.28 0.06
CA LEU A 138 27.05 -26.67 1.28
C LEU A 138 28.11 -25.63 0.91
N GLU A 139 27.87 -24.38 1.30
CA GLU A 139 28.83 -23.28 1.18
C GLU A 139 29.55 -23.13 2.52
N ILE A 140 30.87 -23.37 2.52
CA ILE A 140 31.69 -23.24 3.72
C ILE A 140 32.63 -22.05 3.53
N GLN A 141 32.55 -21.08 4.45
CA GLN A 141 33.42 -19.91 4.48
C GLN A 141 34.45 -20.05 5.60
N ASP A 142 35.73 -19.86 5.27
CA ASP A 142 36.79 -19.83 6.28
C ASP A 142 36.90 -18.48 6.99
N ALA A 143 37.72 -18.41 8.05
CA ALA A 143 37.92 -17.20 8.83
C ALA A 143 38.61 -16.05 8.05
N ASP A 144 39.18 -16.36 6.87
CA ASP A 144 39.82 -15.40 5.96
C ASP A 144 38.86 -14.96 4.83
N GLY A 145 37.62 -15.47 4.83
CA GLY A 145 36.55 -15.04 3.95
C GLY A 145 36.45 -15.80 2.61
N HIS A 146 37.27 -16.82 2.37
CA HIS A 146 37.20 -17.61 1.16
C HIS A 146 36.06 -18.63 1.25
N ILE A 147 35.24 -18.69 0.19
CA ILE A 147 34.06 -19.57 0.12
C ILE A 147 34.38 -20.75 -0.79
N ALA A 148 34.19 -21.96 -0.27
CA ALA A 148 34.26 -23.20 -1.04
C ALA A 148 32.86 -23.81 -1.18
N ASN A 149 32.53 -24.22 -2.41
CA ASN A 149 31.26 -24.81 -2.81
C ASN A 149 31.42 -26.33 -2.95
N LEU A 150 30.70 -27.11 -2.15
CA LEU A 150 30.75 -28.57 -2.20
C LEU A 150 29.35 -29.17 -2.42
N THR A 151 29.22 -29.96 -3.48
CA THR A 151 28.01 -30.72 -3.82
C THR A 151 28.22 -32.19 -3.43
N ILE A 152 27.39 -32.72 -2.53
CA ILE A 152 27.48 -34.10 -2.05
C ILE A 152 26.35 -34.91 -2.68
N HIS A 153 26.70 -35.99 -3.38
CA HIS A 153 25.73 -37.00 -3.84
C HIS A 153 25.74 -38.19 -2.88
N ASP A 154 24.57 -38.73 -2.55
CA ASP A 154 24.46 -39.93 -1.72
C ASP A 154 24.99 -41.16 -2.51
N PRO A 155 25.74 -42.08 -1.88
CA PRO A 155 26.23 -43.28 -2.57
C PRO A 155 25.11 -44.33 -2.75
N PRO A 156 25.07 -45.06 -3.87
CA PRO A 156 23.99 -46.02 -4.13
C PRO A 156 24.07 -47.23 -3.19
N LEU A 157 22.90 -47.64 -2.66
CA LEU A 157 22.73 -48.83 -1.83
C LEU A 157 23.15 -50.12 -2.57
N PRO A 158 23.80 -51.09 -1.91
CA PRO A 158 24.20 -52.34 -2.55
C PRO A 158 22.99 -53.27 -2.81
N PRO A 159 23.00 -54.04 -3.91
CA PRO A 159 21.88 -54.92 -4.27
C PRO A 159 21.76 -56.13 -3.34
N SER A 160 20.51 -56.50 -3.04
CA SER A 160 20.08 -57.60 -2.15
C SER A 160 20.44 -59.00 -2.63
#